data_AF-R7EYQ7-F1
#
_entry.id   AF-R7EYQ7-F1
#
_cell.length_a   1.000
_cell.length_b   1.000
_cell.length_c   1.000
_cell.angle_alpha   90.00
_cell.angle_beta   90.00
_cell.angle_gamma   90.00
#
_symmetry.space_group_name_H-M   'P 1'
#
loop_
_entity.id
_entity.type
_entity.pdbx_description
1 polymer ?
#
loop_
_entity_poly.entity_id
_entity_poly.type
_entity_poly.pdbx_seq_one_letter_code
_entity_poly.pdbx_strand_id
1 'polypeptide(L)'
;MRYCLSVRDPRIADTSQSNGFESDNNASGAETTPFTSAHFRNITLVGPKTTKNADFLNSSDYITAGDMFPDNGSKLGRFQSAFQIRRSSKLNISNALAIGWPVGLIIDGEKGQTVSYAKAGSFKLENIVFAGMDAIGTDKNKEYSDYLFDYLTGTEDRTKPSFSHTFFLSGTGNRIVEESALNLLDPFMTGQNFCPATEISDGKGGYIGAFRNASDNWMRGWTNFDPQHTVY
;
A
#
# COMPACT_ATOMS: atom_id res chain seq x y z
N MET A 1 7.51 7.75 11.49
CA MET A 1 6.38 7.14 12.25
C MET A 1 6.73 5.70 12.61
N ARG A 2 6.34 5.22 13.80
CA ARG A 2 6.73 3.87 14.26
C ARG A 2 5.64 2.81 14.14
N TYR A 3 4.36 3.16 13.97
CA TYR A 3 3.28 2.18 13.77
C TYR A 3 2.17 2.77 12.91
N CYS A 4 1.56 1.97 12.04
CA CYS A 4 0.40 2.35 11.23
C CYS A 4 -0.47 1.14 10.92
N LEU A 5 -1.78 1.25 11.13
CA LEU A 5 -2.75 0.34 10.58
C LEU A 5 -3.66 1.11 9.61
N SER A 6 -3.82 0.60 8.39
CA SER A 6 -4.87 1.02 7.46
C SER A 6 -5.71 -0.20 7.12
N VAL A 7 -7.03 -0.07 7.24
CA VAL A 7 -8.00 -1.07 6.78
C VAL A 7 -8.95 -0.41 5.80
N ARG A 8 -9.06 -0.94 4.58
CA ARG A 8 -9.95 -0.39 3.55
C ARG A 8 -11.32 -1.03 3.61
N ASP A 9 -12.35 -0.18 3.57
CA ASP A 9 -13.69 -0.60 3.20
C ASP A 9 -13.68 -0.91 1.68
N PRO A 10 -13.97 -2.15 1.26
CA PRO A 10 -13.88 -2.52 -0.15
C PRO A 10 -14.92 -1.83 -1.05
N ARG A 11 -15.93 -1.16 -0.47
CA ARG A 11 -17.01 -0.48 -1.20
C ARG A 11 -16.76 1.01 -1.41
N ILE A 12 -15.70 1.59 -0.81
CA ILE A 12 -15.45 3.04 -0.83
C ILE A 12 -14.04 3.33 -1.34
N ALA A 13 -13.93 3.86 -2.56
CA ALA A 13 -12.68 4.33 -3.13
C ALA A 13 -12.80 5.75 -3.69
N ASP A 14 -11.75 6.54 -3.53
CA ASP A 14 -11.62 7.87 -4.08
C ASP A 14 -11.57 7.90 -5.62
N THR A 15 -12.16 8.94 -6.22
CA THR A 15 -12.24 9.14 -7.67
C THR A 15 -10.88 9.21 -8.37
N SER A 16 -9.85 9.69 -7.68
CA SER A 16 -8.48 9.81 -8.19
C SER A 16 -7.64 8.54 -8.05
N GLN A 17 -8.27 7.46 -7.56
CA GLN A 17 -7.73 6.16 -7.19
C GLN A 17 -7.21 6.13 -5.75
N SER A 18 -7.59 5.09 -5.01
CA SER A 18 -7.20 4.93 -3.60
C SER A 18 -5.90 4.16 -3.47
N ASN A 19 -4.92 4.79 -2.83
CA ASN A 19 -3.64 4.20 -2.48
C ASN A 19 -3.50 4.00 -0.96
N GLY A 20 -2.67 3.05 -0.54
CA GLY A 20 -2.26 2.87 0.86
C GLY A 20 -1.41 4.05 1.33
N PHE A 21 -0.24 4.22 0.70
CA PHE A 21 0.52 5.47 0.70
C PHE A 21 0.55 6.05 -0.71
N GLU A 22 0.39 7.36 -0.80
CA GLU A 22 0.79 8.16 -1.96
C GLU A 22 1.75 9.24 -1.49
N SER A 23 2.91 9.35 -2.14
CA SER A 23 3.95 10.29 -1.73
C SER A 23 4.53 11.06 -2.90
N ASP A 24 4.40 12.39 -2.80
CA ASP A 24 4.85 13.37 -3.79
C ASP A 24 5.88 14.30 -3.16
N ASN A 25 6.81 14.84 -3.96
CA ASN A 25 7.54 16.03 -3.52
C ASN A 25 6.67 17.29 -3.63
N ASN A 26 6.09 17.51 -4.82
CA ASN A 26 5.16 18.59 -5.12
C ASN A 26 4.37 18.26 -6.39
N ALA A 27 3.30 19.02 -6.64
CA ALA A 27 2.37 18.76 -7.73
C ALA A 27 2.99 18.78 -9.14
N SER A 28 4.03 19.59 -9.37
CA SER A 28 4.67 19.70 -10.69
C SER A 28 5.73 18.62 -10.93
N GLY A 29 6.21 17.95 -9.89
CA GLY A 29 7.37 17.05 -9.96
C GLY A 29 8.71 17.79 -10.00
N ALA A 30 8.71 19.10 -9.74
CA ALA A 30 9.93 19.89 -9.70
C ALA A 30 10.86 19.42 -8.57
N GLU A 31 12.17 19.53 -8.78
CA GLU A 31 13.20 19.21 -7.79
C GLU A 31 13.43 20.37 -6.81
N THR A 32 12.35 20.83 -6.19
CA THR A 32 12.37 21.91 -5.19
C THR A 32 12.63 21.33 -3.82
N THR A 33 13.58 21.91 -3.09
CA THR A 33 13.86 21.58 -1.69
C THR A 33 12.92 22.31 -0.74
N PRO A 34 12.66 21.76 0.47
CA PRO A 34 13.06 20.43 0.94
C PRO A 34 12.33 19.28 0.22
N PHE A 35 12.95 18.10 0.18
CA PHE A 35 12.34 16.91 -0.43
C PHE A 35 11.47 16.12 0.55
N THR A 36 10.29 15.67 0.12
CA THR A 36 9.52 14.64 0.84
C THR A 36 10.35 13.37 0.98
N SER A 37 10.74 13.03 2.22
CA SER A 37 11.70 11.96 2.53
C SER A 37 11.38 11.22 3.83
N ALA A 38 10.09 11.16 4.17
CA ALA A 38 9.64 10.58 5.43
C ALA A 38 10.05 9.11 5.60
N HIS A 39 10.30 8.71 6.85
CA HIS A 39 10.62 7.33 7.24
C HIS A 39 9.48 6.71 8.03
N PHE A 40 8.94 5.61 7.49
CA PHE A 40 7.91 4.79 8.10
C PHE A 40 8.47 3.41 8.45
N ARG A 41 8.07 2.89 9.61
CA ARG A 41 8.38 1.52 10.02
C ARG A 41 7.15 0.88 10.67
N ASN A 42 7.04 -0.45 10.58
CA ASN A 42 6.00 -1.25 11.24
C ASN A 42 4.60 -0.82 10.81
N ILE A 43 4.29 -1.09 9.55
CA ILE A 43 3.07 -0.65 8.87
C ILE A 43 2.27 -1.88 8.45
N THR A 44 0.96 -1.92 8.71
CA THR A 44 0.06 -2.89 8.09
C THR A 44 -0.97 -2.16 7.23
N LEU A 45 -1.04 -2.53 5.95
CA LEU A 45 -2.00 -1.99 4.98
C LEU A 45 -2.90 -3.12 4.46
N VAL A 46 -4.15 -3.11 4.90
CA VAL A 46 -5.18 -4.04 4.42
C VAL A 46 -5.95 -3.39 3.28
N GLY A 47 -5.75 -3.91 2.07
CA GLY A 47 -6.43 -3.50 0.85
C GLY A 47 -7.83 -4.11 0.73
N PRO A 48 -8.54 -3.81 -0.36
CA PRO A 48 -9.95 -4.19 -0.53
C PRO A 48 -10.15 -5.67 -0.91
N LYS A 49 -9.12 -6.35 -1.44
CA LYS A 49 -9.19 -7.69 -2.04
C LYS A 49 -8.56 -8.74 -1.11
N THR A 50 -8.89 -8.70 0.16
CA THR A 50 -8.47 -9.73 1.11
C THR A 50 -9.28 -11.01 0.90
N THR A 51 -8.85 -12.12 1.50
CA THR A 51 -9.63 -13.37 1.51
C THR A 51 -11.03 -13.23 2.13
N LYS A 52 -11.25 -12.24 3.00
CA LYS A 52 -12.58 -11.91 3.56
C LYS A 52 -13.51 -11.26 2.54
N ASN A 53 -12.98 -10.67 1.47
CA ASN A 53 -13.73 -9.99 0.42
C ASN A 53 -13.57 -10.77 -0.91
N ALA A 54 -13.86 -12.06 -0.90
CA ALA A 54 -13.66 -12.95 -2.05
C ALA A 54 -14.49 -12.56 -3.30
N ASP A 55 -15.55 -11.75 -3.11
CA ASP A 55 -16.41 -11.22 -4.18
C ASP A 55 -15.94 -9.86 -4.72
N PHE A 56 -14.83 -9.31 -4.21
CA PHE A 56 -14.36 -7.99 -4.58
C PHE A 56 -14.14 -7.84 -6.10
N LEU A 57 -14.71 -6.77 -6.66
CA LEU A 57 -14.43 -6.31 -8.01
C LEU A 57 -13.95 -4.86 -7.96
N ASN A 58 -12.84 -4.55 -8.62
CA ASN A 58 -12.33 -3.18 -8.67
C ASN A 58 -13.04 -2.36 -9.78
N SER A 59 -14.37 -2.28 -9.69
CA SER A 59 -15.24 -1.64 -10.69
C SER A 59 -16.31 -0.78 -10.03
N SER A 60 -16.96 0.07 -10.83
CA SER A 60 -18.09 0.90 -10.40
C SER A 60 -19.30 0.09 -9.95
N ASP A 61 -19.40 -1.17 -10.38
CA ASP A 61 -20.55 -2.03 -10.04
C ASP A 61 -20.46 -2.54 -8.60
N TYR A 62 -19.23 -2.64 -8.07
CA TYR A 62 -18.98 -3.11 -6.70
C TYR A 62 -18.73 -1.95 -5.74
N ILE A 63 -17.93 -0.95 -6.17
CA ILE A 63 -17.53 0.21 -5.37
C ILE A 63 -18.63 1.27 -5.46
N THR A 64 -19.70 1.06 -4.71
CA THR A 64 -20.91 1.91 -4.73
C THR A 64 -21.10 2.72 -3.46
N ALA A 65 -20.26 2.55 -2.44
CA ALA A 65 -20.42 3.04 -1.07
C ALA A 65 -21.70 2.64 -0.33
N GLY A 66 -22.67 1.97 -1.00
CA GLY A 66 -23.93 1.56 -0.40
C GLY A 66 -24.63 2.72 0.30
N ASP A 67 -25.10 2.47 1.52
CA ASP A 67 -25.78 3.46 2.37
C ASP A 67 -24.88 4.62 2.81
N MET A 68 -23.55 4.50 2.62
CA MET A 68 -22.58 5.56 2.92
C MET A 68 -22.38 6.53 1.74
N PHE A 69 -23.07 6.33 0.62
CA PHE A 69 -22.97 7.23 -0.53
C PHE A 69 -23.59 8.60 -0.18
N PRO A 70 -22.83 9.72 -0.23
CA PRO A 70 -23.26 10.99 0.36
C PRO A 70 -24.25 11.81 -0.49
N ASP A 71 -24.65 11.33 -1.68
CA ASP A 71 -25.56 11.97 -2.64
C ASP A 71 -25.36 13.50 -2.82
N ASN A 72 -24.10 13.93 -2.80
CA ASN A 72 -23.72 15.35 -2.89
C ASN A 72 -22.91 15.66 -4.17
N GLY A 73 -22.98 14.76 -5.16
CA GLY A 73 -22.20 14.85 -6.40
C GLY A 73 -20.76 14.31 -6.31
N SER A 74 -20.32 13.85 -5.14
CA SER A 74 -19.04 13.15 -5.00
C SER A 74 -19.01 11.87 -5.84
N LYS A 75 -17.87 11.60 -6.48
CA LYS A 75 -17.67 10.42 -7.32
C LYS A 75 -16.83 9.39 -6.59
N LEU A 76 -17.13 8.11 -6.82
CA LEU A 76 -16.29 6.99 -6.43
C LEU A 76 -15.29 6.66 -7.54
N GLY A 77 -14.20 5.99 -7.17
CA GLY A 77 -13.19 5.51 -8.10
C GLY A 77 -12.84 4.05 -7.88
N ARG A 78 -11.55 3.76 -7.94
CA ARG A 78 -10.99 2.40 -7.86
C ARG A 78 -9.87 2.37 -6.84
N PHE A 79 -9.58 1.20 -6.28
CA PHE A 79 -8.34 1.00 -5.54
C PHE A 79 -7.19 0.82 -6.51
N GLN A 80 -5.99 1.29 -6.17
CA GLN A 80 -4.82 1.19 -7.04
C GLN A 80 -3.70 0.44 -6.34
N SER A 81 -2.94 1.08 -5.45
CA SER A 81 -1.71 0.48 -4.93
C SER A 81 -1.56 0.51 -3.42
N ALA A 82 -0.82 -0.44 -2.86
CA ALA A 82 -0.38 -0.35 -1.47
C ALA A 82 0.59 0.84 -1.29
N PHE A 83 1.54 1.01 -2.21
CA PHE A 83 2.49 2.11 -2.19
C PHE A 83 2.63 2.77 -3.56
N GLN A 84 2.37 4.07 -3.64
CA GLN A 84 2.73 4.91 -4.78
C GLN A 84 3.73 5.97 -4.35
N ILE A 85 4.90 5.97 -4.99
CA ILE A 85 5.95 6.96 -4.80
C ILE A 85 6.13 7.67 -6.13
N ARG A 86 6.00 8.99 -6.13
CA ARG A 86 5.93 9.76 -7.36
C ARG A 86 6.52 11.16 -7.20
N ARG A 87 6.66 11.86 -8.32
CA ARG A 87 7.01 13.29 -8.36
C ARG A 87 8.23 13.63 -7.50
N SER A 88 9.30 12.87 -7.64
CA SER A 88 10.58 13.09 -6.94
C SER A 88 10.56 12.87 -5.42
N SER A 89 9.53 12.18 -4.89
CA SER A 89 9.53 11.75 -3.49
C SER A 89 10.64 10.72 -3.22
N LYS A 90 11.17 10.75 -1.99
CA LYS A 90 12.20 9.84 -1.45
C LYS A 90 11.68 9.12 -0.21
N LEU A 91 10.42 8.65 -0.27
CA LEU A 91 9.76 7.95 0.83
C LEU A 91 10.50 6.66 1.21
N ASN A 92 10.77 6.47 2.51
CA ASN A 92 11.37 5.26 3.04
C ASN A 92 10.34 4.47 3.86
N ILE A 93 10.24 3.16 3.61
CA ILE A 93 9.37 2.25 4.35
C ILE A 93 10.14 1.00 4.74
N SER A 94 10.02 0.60 6.00
CA SER A 94 10.60 -0.64 6.50
C SER A 94 9.61 -1.46 7.32
N ASN A 95 9.79 -2.79 7.34
CA ASN A 95 8.97 -3.69 8.17
C ASN A 95 7.46 -3.52 7.92
N ALA A 96 7.03 -3.56 6.66
CA ALA A 96 5.64 -3.35 6.29
C ALA A 96 4.97 -4.64 5.81
N LEU A 97 3.70 -4.80 6.16
CA LEU A 97 2.82 -5.83 5.63
C LEU A 97 1.75 -5.15 4.78
N ALA A 98 1.64 -5.48 3.50
CA ALA A 98 0.52 -5.06 2.68
C ALA A 98 -0.19 -6.29 2.11
N ILE A 99 -1.51 -6.32 2.23
CA ILE A 99 -2.34 -7.47 1.84
C ILE A 99 -3.51 -7.02 0.98
N GLY A 100 -3.86 -7.80 -0.05
CA GLY A 100 -5.10 -7.64 -0.81
C GLY A 100 -5.23 -6.33 -1.59
N TRP A 101 -4.13 -5.81 -2.16
CA TRP A 101 -4.17 -4.63 -3.03
C TRP A 101 -4.13 -5.01 -4.51
N PRO A 102 -4.76 -4.25 -5.43
CA PRO A 102 -4.60 -4.50 -6.86
C PRO A 102 -3.14 -4.43 -7.30
N VAL A 103 -2.42 -3.38 -6.89
CA VAL A 103 -0.98 -3.21 -7.16
C VAL A 103 -0.20 -3.14 -5.85
N GLY A 104 0.95 -3.81 -5.77
CA GLY A 104 1.86 -3.69 -4.64
C GLY A 104 2.57 -2.32 -4.61
N LEU A 105 3.45 -2.07 -5.58
CA LEU A 105 4.29 -0.86 -5.64
C LEU A 105 4.17 -0.14 -6.99
N ILE A 106 4.05 1.18 -6.94
CA ILE A 106 4.19 2.06 -8.10
C ILE A 106 5.31 3.06 -7.82
N ILE A 107 6.41 2.95 -8.56
CA ILE A 107 7.40 4.01 -8.69
C ILE A 107 7.09 4.75 -9.98
N ASP A 108 6.32 5.82 -9.84
CA ASP A 108 5.76 6.57 -10.96
C ASP A 108 6.83 7.48 -11.59
N GLY A 109 7.11 7.23 -12.87
CA GLY A 109 8.04 7.99 -13.70
C GLY A 109 7.41 9.10 -14.54
N GLU A 110 6.08 9.30 -14.48
CA GLU A 110 5.37 10.27 -15.32
C GLU A 110 5.86 11.70 -15.12
N LYS A 111 6.18 12.06 -13.87
CA LYS A 111 6.70 13.37 -13.49
C LYS A 111 7.79 13.24 -12.44
N GLY A 112 8.78 14.13 -12.54
CA GLY A 112 9.90 14.19 -11.62
C GLY A 112 10.90 13.05 -11.83
N GLN A 113 11.72 12.80 -10.81
CA GLN A 113 12.92 11.95 -10.88
C GLN A 113 12.84 10.72 -9.98
N THR A 114 11.64 10.27 -9.60
CA THR A 114 11.46 9.18 -8.64
C THR A 114 12.19 7.89 -9.05
N VAL A 115 12.09 7.49 -10.33
CA VAL A 115 12.78 6.32 -10.88
C VAL A 115 14.31 6.49 -10.82
N SER A 116 14.82 7.67 -11.16
CA SER A 116 16.26 7.99 -11.08
C SER A 116 16.76 7.91 -9.64
N TYR A 117 16.00 8.44 -8.68
CA TYR A 117 16.31 8.36 -7.25
C TYR A 117 16.25 6.94 -6.70
N ALA A 118 15.30 6.12 -7.16
CA ALA A 118 15.23 4.71 -6.83
C ALA A 118 16.48 3.96 -7.33
N LYS A 119 16.86 4.16 -8.59
CA LYS A 119 18.09 3.58 -9.19
C LYS A 119 19.37 4.02 -8.45
N ALA A 120 19.40 5.25 -7.96
CA ALA A 120 20.52 5.80 -7.18
C ALA A 120 20.49 5.39 -5.69
N GLY A 121 19.48 4.65 -5.23
CA GLY A 121 19.36 4.23 -3.82
C GLY A 121 19.03 5.38 -2.85
N SER A 122 18.44 6.47 -3.34
CA SER A 122 18.12 7.66 -2.52
C SER A 122 16.97 7.43 -1.53
N PHE A 123 16.19 6.37 -1.70
CA PHE A 123 15.23 5.86 -0.73
C PHE A 123 15.19 4.34 -0.79
N LYS A 124 14.67 3.71 0.26
CA LYS A 124 14.63 2.26 0.41
C LYS A 124 13.28 1.76 0.88
N LEU A 125 12.92 0.59 0.36
CA LEU A 125 11.80 -0.23 0.78
C LEU A 125 12.36 -1.59 1.23
N GLU A 126 12.34 -1.87 2.52
CA GLU A 126 13.02 -3.03 3.12
C GLU A 126 12.11 -3.82 4.06
N ASN A 127 12.30 -5.13 4.13
CA ASN A 127 11.51 -6.03 4.98
C ASN A 127 9.99 -5.87 4.78
N ILE A 128 9.56 -5.74 3.53
CA ILE A 128 8.15 -5.60 3.17
C ILE A 128 7.60 -6.94 2.68
N VAL A 129 6.46 -7.33 3.21
CA VAL A 129 5.71 -8.51 2.76
C VAL A 129 4.49 -8.07 1.97
N PHE A 130 4.41 -8.52 0.73
CA PHE A 130 3.21 -8.42 -0.10
C PHE A 130 2.45 -9.75 -0.09
N ALA A 131 1.13 -9.69 0.09
CA ALA A 131 0.27 -10.85 -0.09
C ALA A 131 -1.01 -10.52 -0.86
N GLY A 132 -1.42 -11.41 -1.75
CA GLY A 132 -2.68 -11.27 -2.50
C GLY A 132 -2.73 -10.11 -3.49
N MET A 133 -1.59 -9.70 -4.06
CA MET A 133 -1.55 -8.65 -5.09
C MET A 133 -2.00 -9.17 -6.46
N ASP A 134 -2.62 -8.34 -7.32
CA ASP A 134 -2.81 -8.70 -8.74
C ASP A 134 -1.52 -8.44 -9.55
N ALA A 135 -0.90 -7.28 -9.33
CA ALA A 135 0.41 -6.92 -9.85
C ALA A 135 1.36 -6.59 -8.69
N ILE A 136 2.59 -7.11 -8.74
CA ILE A 136 3.60 -6.82 -7.71
C ILE A 136 4.03 -5.36 -7.80
N GLY A 137 4.19 -4.85 -9.03
CA GLY A 137 4.30 -3.43 -9.26
C GLY A 137 3.87 -3.01 -10.66
N THR A 138 3.72 -1.71 -10.86
CA THR A 138 3.51 -1.09 -12.18
C THR A 138 4.29 0.22 -12.27
N ASP A 139 4.76 0.59 -13.46
CA ASP A 139 5.58 1.81 -13.62
C ASP A 139 4.75 3.08 -13.83
N LYS A 140 3.44 2.93 -14.05
CA LYS A 140 2.54 4.00 -14.47
C LYS A 140 1.43 4.21 -13.46
N ASN A 141 1.08 5.47 -13.22
CA ASN A 141 -0.15 5.80 -12.51
C ASN A 141 -1.38 5.25 -13.27
N LYS A 142 -2.36 4.70 -12.55
CA LYS A 142 -3.61 4.10 -13.06
C LYS A 142 -3.43 2.89 -13.98
N GLU A 143 -2.25 2.27 -13.97
CA GLU A 143 -2.00 0.99 -14.61
C GLU A 143 -2.11 -0.16 -13.60
N TYR A 144 -2.70 -1.26 -14.05
CA TYR A 144 -2.99 -2.45 -13.23
C TYR A 144 -2.30 -3.71 -13.77
N SER A 145 -1.65 -3.62 -14.93
CA SER A 145 -0.89 -4.72 -15.52
C SER A 145 0.60 -4.51 -15.26
N ASP A 146 1.28 -5.57 -14.86
CA ASP A 146 2.71 -5.54 -14.62
C ASP A 146 3.49 -5.69 -15.93
N TYR A 147 4.11 -4.61 -16.40
CA TYR A 147 5.04 -4.61 -17.52
C TYR A 147 6.02 -3.44 -17.42
N LEU A 148 7.17 -3.57 -18.07
CA LEU A 148 8.15 -2.51 -18.15
C LEU A 148 7.64 -1.35 -19.02
N PHE A 149 7.66 -0.14 -18.47
CA PHE A 149 7.44 1.09 -19.22
C PHE A 149 8.59 2.07 -18.97
N ASP A 150 9.23 2.53 -20.05
CA ASP A 150 10.27 3.54 -19.97
C ASP A 150 9.72 4.91 -20.38
N TYR A 151 9.61 5.83 -19.42
CA TYR A 151 9.14 7.19 -19.66
C TYR A 151 10.12 8.06 -20.46
N LEU A 152 11.42 7.70 -20.53
CA LEU A 152 12.40 8.45 -21.32
C LEU A 152 12.21 8.20 -22.83
N THR A 153 11.88 6.97 -23.20
CA THR A 153 11.69 6.56 -24.59
C THR A 153 10.22 6.45 -25.00
N GLY A 154 9.30 6.39 -24.03
CA GLY A 154 7.86 6.17 -24.25
C GLY A 154 7.53 4.75 -24.69
N THR A 155 8.40 3.77 -24.44
CA THR A 155 8.25 2.40 -24.94
C THR A 155 7.75 1.43 -23.87
N GLU A 156 6.88 0.51 -24.26
CA GLU A 156 6.42 -0.61 -23.42
C GLU A 156 7.13 -1.91 -23.83
N ASP A 157 7.53 -2.72 -22.85
CA ASP A 157 7.98 -4.10 -23.05
C ASP A 157 7.16 -5.03 -22.15
N ARG A 158 6.10 -5.61 -22.75
CA ARG A 158 5.16 -6.51 -22.06
C ARG A 158 5.73 -7.91 -21.81
N THR A 159 6.96 -8.19 -22.24
CA THR A 159 7.66 -9.45 -21.95
C THR A 159 8.47 -9.39 -20.67
N LYS A 160 8.60 -8.20 -20.07
CA LYS A 160 9.36 -7.95 -18.85
C LYS A 160 8.47 -7.38 -17.75
N PRO A 161 8.75 -7.71 -16.48
CA PRO A 161 8.10 -7.03 -15.36
C PRO A 161 8.49 -5.55 -15.30
N SER A 162 7.65 -4.77 -14.64
CA SER A 162 7.88 -3.35 -14.36
C SER A 162 9.19 -3.09 -13.61
N PHE A 163 9.74 -1.88 -13.74
CA PHE A 163 10.82 -1.40 -12.88
C PHE A 163 10.39 -1.46 -11.41
N SER A 164 9.15 -1.10 -11.10
CA SER A 164 8.59 -1.13 -9.74
C SER A 164 8.59 -2.54 -9.14
N HIS A 165 8.20 -3.56 -9.92
CA HIS A 165 8.30 -4.97 -9.50
C HIS A 165 9.75 -5.35 -9.18
N THR A 166 10.66 -5.13 -10.15
CA THR A 166 12.06 -5.57 -9.98
C THR A 166 12.76 -4.82 -8.85
N PHE A 167 12.46 -3.54 -8.68
CA PHE A 167 12.91 -2.74 -7.54
C PHE A 167 12.43 -3.35 -6.21
N PHE A 168 11.14 -3.70 -6.09
CA PHE A 168 10.61 -4.31 -4.87
C PHE A 168 11.35 -5.60 -4.52
N LEU A 169 11.52 -6.52 -5.46
CA LEU A 169 12.20 -7.80 -5.23
C LEU A 169 13.71 -7.65 -4.96
N SER A 170 14.33 -6.57 -5.41
CA SER A 170 15.73 -6.26 -5.07
C SER A 170 15.91 -5.72 -3.65
N GLY A 171 14.83 -5.24 -3.01
CA GLY A 171 14.86 -4.70 -1.66
C GLY A 171 15.17 -5.77 -0.61
N THR A 172 16.05 -5.45 0.34
CA THR A 172 16.48 -6.41 1.36
C THR A 172 15.31 -6.89 2.21
N GLY A 173 15.10 -8.21 2.27
CA GLY A 173 14.06 -8.85 3.06
C GLY A 173 12.63 -8.71 2.53
N ASN A 174 12.46 -8.05 1.36
CA ASN A 174 11.17 -7.99 0.69
C ASN A 174 10.79 -9.37 0.14
N ARG A 175 9.51 -9.73 0.25
CA ARG A 175 9.01 -11.01 -0.25
C ARG A 175 7.53 -10.96 -0.56
N ILE A 176 7.11 -11.89 -1.41
CA ILE A 176 5.71 -12.12 -1.77
C ILE A 176 5.30 -13.44 -1.12
N VAL A 177 4.12 -13.48 -0.52
CA VAL A 177 3.55 -14.69 0.07
C VAL A 177 2.06 -14.80 -0.25
N GLU A 178 1.50 -15.98 -0.11
CA GLU A 178 0.04 -16.14 -0.09
C GLU A 178 -0.54 -15.57 1.22
N GLU A 179 -1.73 -14.99 1.17
CA GLU A 179 -2.37 -14.41 2.36
C GLU A 179 -2.58 -15.45 3.46
N SER A 180 -2.90 -16.69 3.08
CA SER A 180 -3.09 -17.82 4.01
C SER A 180 -1.82 -18.18 4.80
N ALA A 181 -0.63 -17.90 4.27
CA ALA A 181 0.63 -18.16 4.95
C ALA A 181 0.88 -17.21 6.13
N LEU A 182 0.14 -16.09 6.21
CA LEU A 182 0.32 -15.08 7.25
C LEU A 182 -0.47 -15.38 8.53
N ASN A 183 -1.49 -16.26 8.46
CA ASN A 183 -2.38 -16.60 9.56
C ASN A 183 -2.85 -15.37 10.36
N LEU A 184 -3.39 -14.38 9.64
CA LEU A 184 -3.80 -13.10 10.23
C LEU A 184 -5.13 -13.24 10.99
N LEU A 185 -5.23 -12.49 12.06
CA LEU A 185 -6.37 -12.40 12.98
C LEU A 185 -6.95 -10.98 12.96
N ASP A 186 -8.18 -10.84 13.46
CA ASP A 186 -8.86 -9.57 13.73
C ASP A 186 -9.14 -9.42 15.23
N PRO A 187 -8.10 -9.29 16.08
CA PRO A 187 -8.25 -9.32 17.54
C PRO A 187 -9.01 -8.10 18.09
N PHE A 188 -9.17 -7.05 17.28
CA PHE A 188 -9.79 -5.78 17.68
C PHE A 188 -11.08 -5.48 16.90
N MET A 189 -11.65 -6.48 16.22
CA MET A 189 -12.95 -6.41 15.52
C MET A 189 -13.07 -5.24 14.53
N THR A 190 -12.00 -5.02 13.77
CA THR A 190 -11.92 -3.99 12.72
C THR A 190 -12.67 -4.39 11.44
N GLY A 191 -13.14 -5.64 11.35
CA GLY A 191 -13.79 -6.22 10.18
C GLY A 191 -12.84 -6.99 9.27
N GLN A 192 -11.52 -6.82 9.42
CA GLN A 192 -10.52 -7.46 8.55
C GLN A 192 -9.41 -8.14 9.35
N ASN A 193 -8.82 -9.19 8.77
CA ASN A 193 -7.67 -9.85 9.39
C ASN A 193 -6.39 -9.05 9.07
N PHE A 194 -5.73 -8.50 10.09
CA PHE A 194 -4.56 -7.64 9.91
C PHE A 194 -3.39 -7.97 10.85
N CYS A 195 -3.67 -8.68 11.95
CA CYS A 195 -2.69 -8.94 13.00
C CYS A 195 -2.14 -10.36 12.88
N PRO A 196 -0.82 -10.59 12.75
CA PRO A 196 -0.28 -11.94 12.74
C PRO A 196 -0.64 -12.72 14.01
N ALA A 197 -0.99 -14.00 13.88
CA ALA A 197 -1.12 -14.89 15.05
C ALA A 197 0.23 -15.10 15.75
N THR A 198 1.31 -15.20 14.96
CA THR A 198 2.70 -15.33 15.41
C THR A 198 3.55 -14.26 14.76
N GLU A 199 4.62 -13.83 15.43
CA GLU A 199 5.55 -12.81 14.92
C GLU A 199 6.07 -13.17 13.52
N ILE A 200 5.92 -12.22 12.59
CA ILE A 200 6.60 -12.26 11.30
C ILE A 200 7.96 -11.59 11.49
N SER A 201 9.01 -12.38 11.70
CA SER A 201 10.35 -11.85 11.97
C SER A 201 10.91 -11.05 10.77
N ASP A 202 11.62 -9.95 11.10
CA ASP A 202 12.41 -9.17 10.13
C ASP A 202 13.86 -9.66 9.98
N GLY A 203 14.22 -10.76 10.67
CA GLY A 203 15.56 -11.34 10.67
C GLY A 203 16.62 -10.53 11.44
N LYS A 204 16.23 -9.42 12.09
CA LYS A 204 17.12 -8.47 12.79
C LYS A 204 16.66 -8.20 14.24
N GLY A 205 15.87 -9.11 14.81
CA GLY A 205 15.31 -8.98 16.17
C GLY A 205 14.07 -8.08 16.26
N GLY A 206 13.51 -7.65 15.12
CA GLY A 206 12.22 -6.98 15.03
C GLY A 206 11.19 -7.80 14.26
N TYR A 207 10.08 -7.15 13.93
CA TYR A 207 8.94 -7.76 13.25
C TYR A 207 8.41 -6.89 12.12
N ILE A 208 7.72 -7.54 11.19
CA ILE A 208 7.04 -6.96 10.03
C ILE A 208 5.58 -6.70 10.37
N GLY A 209 5.06 -5.54 9.94
CA GLY A 209 3.68 -5.13 10.20
C GLY A 209 3.55 -4.21 11.42
N ALA A 210 2.35 -3.67 11.61
CA ALA A 210 2.05 -2.76 12.72
C ALA A 210 1.97 -3.43 14.08
N PHE A 211 1.83 -4.76 14.11
CA PHE A 211 1.67 -5.55 15.33
C PHE A 211 2.59 -6.75 15.30
N ARG A 212 3.24 -7.03 16.42
CA ARG A 212 4.04 -8.25 16.57
C ARG A 212 3.13 -9.49 16.53
N ASN A 213 2.04 -9.46 17.30
CA ASN A 213 0.99 -10.45 17.35
C ASN A 213 -0.20 -9.89 18.14
N ALA A 214 -1.24 -10.71 18.40
CA ALA A 214 -2.46 -10.28 19.09
C ALA A 214 -2.27 -9.73 20.52
N SER A 215 -1.11 -9.96 21.16
CA SER A 215 -0.80 -9.38 22.49
C SER A 215 -0.19 -7.98 22.42
N ASP A 216 0.25 -7.54 21.24
CA ASP A 216 0.79 -6.20 20.99
C ASP A 216 -0.36 -5.31 20.50
N ASN A 217 -0.85 -4.40 21.35
CA ASN A 217 -1.94 -3.48 21.00
C ASN A 217 -1.58 -2.04 21.38
N TRP A 218 -0.79 -1.38 20.53
CA TRP A 218 -0.44 0.04 20.68
C TRP A 218 -1.63 1.00 20.48
N MET A 219 -2.77 0.53 19.97
CA MET A 219 -4.00 1.34 19.77
C MET A 219 -4.86 1.44 21.04
N ARG A 220 -4.60 0.57 22.04
CA ARG A 220 -5.40 0.50 23.26
C ARG A 220 -5.35 1.83 24.02
N GLY A 221 -6.54 2.32 24.39
CA GLY A 221 -6.69 3.49 25.26
C GLY A 221 -6.80 4.84 24.55
N TRP A 222 -6.68 4.88 23.22
CA TRP A 222 -6.86 6.13 22.47
C TRP A 222 -7.53 5.97 21.10
N THR A 223 -7.65 4.75 20.58
CA THR A 223 -8.46 4.46 19.38
C THR A 223 -9.82 3.94 19.78
N ASN A 224 -10.87 4.46 19.13
CA ASN A 224 -12.24 3.97 19.23
C ASN A 224 -12.72 3.47 17.86
N PHE A 225 -13.04 2.18 17.77
CA PHE A 225 -13.54 1.54 16.54
C PHE A 225 -15.06 1.53 16.44
N ASP A 226 -15.78 1.91 17.50
CA ASP A 226 -17.23 2.05 17.51
C ASP A 226 -17.66 3.45 17.99
N PRO A 227 -17.28 4.51 17.24
CA PRO A 227 -17.60 5.87 17.64
C PRO A 227 -19.10 6.17 17.60
N GLN A 228 -19.90 5.41 16.84
CA GLN A 228 -21.35 5.64 16.72
C GLN A 228 -22.11 5.20 17.98
N HIS A 229 -21.65 4.14 18.66
CA HIS A 229 -22.29 3.66 19.89
C HIS A 229 -21.55 4.07 21.18
N THR A 230 -20.43 4.79 21.08
CA THR A 230 -19.67 5.23 22.27
C THR A 230 -20.32 6.44 22.94
N VAL A 231 -20.56 6.33 24.24
CA VAL A 231 -20.97 7.44 25.10
C VAL A 231 -19.73 8.22 25.54
N TYR A 232 -19.68 9.52 25.21
CA TYR A 232 -18.57 10.44 25.55
C TYR A 232 -18.90 11.31 26.76
#